data_AF-A0A4Y7IYT4-F1
#
_entry.id   AF-A0A4Y7IYT4-F1
#
_cell.length_a   1.000
_cell.length_b   1.000
_cell.length_c   1.000
_cell.angle_alpha   90.00
_cell.angle_beta   90.00
_cell.angle_gamma   90.00
#
_symmetry.space_group_name_H-M   'P 1'
#
loop_
_entity.id
_entity.type
_entity.pdbx_description
1 polymer ?
#
loop_
_entity_poly.entity_id
_entity_poly.type
_entity_poly.pdbx_seq_one_letter_code
_entity_poly.pdbx_strand_id
1 'polypeptide(L)' 'MFKYVVAQFPKLVELPRAANYKRSMVVNVAADGKNIIRKFDDEGAKVMPFLTSPLEFEGHLYLGSLRPNFVGKLKLHN' A
#
# COMPACT_ATOMS: atom_id res chain seq x y z
N MET A 1 5.09 2.49 -30.11
CA MET A 1 4.73 3.80 -29.53
C MET A 1 4.99 3.87 -28.03
N PHE A 2 4.36 3.05 -27.18
CA PHE A 2 4.57 3.02 -25.72
C PHE A 2 6.04 2.87 -25.27
N LYS A 3 6.83 2.02 -25.95
CA LYS A 3 8.25 1.81 -25.62
C LYS A 3 9.11 3.09 -25.76
N TYR A 4 8.76 4.00 -26.67
CA TYR A 4 9.49 5.26 -26.87
C TYR A 4 9.16 6.28 -25.79
N VAL A 5 7.89 6.34 -25.36
CA VAL A 5 7.45 7.19 -24.25
C VAL A 5 8.13 6.76 -22.95
N VAL A 6 8.14 5.46 -22.66
CA VAL A 6 8.81 4.91 -21.45
C VAL A 6 10.32 5.14 -21.47
N ALA A 7 10.98 5.09 -22.64
CA ALA A 7 12.41 5.35 -22.79
C ALA A 7 12.80 6.82 -22.54
N GLN A 8 11.88 7.77 -22.72
CA GLN A 8 12.12 9.19 -22.48
C GLN A 8 12.04 9.59 -21.01
N PHE A 9 11.49 8.74 -20.15
CA PHE A 9 11.37 8.97 -18.71
C PHE A 9 12.05 7.86 -17.91
N PRO A 10 13.40 7.79 -17.89
CA PRO A 10 14.13 6.73 -17.18
C PRO A 10 13.76 6.64 -15.69
N LYS A 11 13.35 7.75 -15.04
CA LYS A 11 12.81 7.75 -13.67
C LYS A 11 11.51 6.94 -13.51
N LEU A 12 10.64 6.89 -14.53
CA LEU A 12 9.47 5.99 -14.56
C LEU A 12 9.86 4.52 -14.71
N VAL A 13 11.07 4.24 -15.22
CA VAL A 13 11.65 2.89 -15.38
C VAL A 13 12.48 2.47 -14.16
N GLU A 14 12.75 3.39 -13.22
CA GLU A 14 13.36 3.09 -11.91
C GLU A 14 12.31 2.78 -10.82
N LEU A 15 11.12 3.36 -10.93
CA LEU A 15 9.91 2.96 -10.18
C LEU A 15 9.58 1.44 -10.18
N PRO A 16 9.73 0.69 -11.29
CA PRO A 16 9.50 -0.76 -11.37
C PRO A 16 10.45 -1.58 -10.51
N ARG A 17 11.68 -1.10 -10.21
CA ARG A 17 12.57 -1.81 -9.28
C ARG A 17 12.09 -1.70 -7.84
N ALA A 18 11.44 -0.60 -7.47
CA ALA A 18 10.66 -0.51 -6.23
C ALA A 18 9.35 -1.31 -6.30
N ALA A 19 8.73 -1.42 -7.49
CA ALA A 19 7.50 -2.18 -7.71
C ALA A 19 7.65 -3.71 -7.63
N ASN A 20 8.88 -4.23 -7.64
CA ASN A 20 9.15 -5.66 -7.40
C ASN A 20 9.09 -6.06 -5.92
N TYR A 21 9.03 -5.08 -4.99
CA TYR A 21 8.63 -5.38 -3.64
C TYR A 21 7.11 -5.52 -3.62
N LYS A 22 6.67 -6.78 -3.66
CA LYS A 22 5.32 -7.18 -3.25
C LYS A 22 5.11 -6.85 -1.77
N ARG A 23 5.07 -5.56 -1.42
CA ARG A 23 4.86 -5.08 -0.07
C ARG A 23 3.56 -4.31 -0.07
N SER A 24 2.62 -4.83 0.71
CA SER A 24 1.39 -4.14 1.04
C SER A 24 1.43 -3.89 2.55
N MET A 25 1.67 -2.65 2.94
CA MET A 25 1.87 -2.28 4.34
C MET A 25 1.11 -1.01 4.65
N VAL A 26 0.51 -0.95 5.83
CA VAL A 26 -0.10 0.25 6.41
C VAL A 26 0.58 0.54 7.73
N VAL A 27 0.97 1.80 7.93
CA VAL A 27 1.65 2.26 9.13
C VAL A 27 0.86 3.43 9.70
N ASN A 28 0.45 3.31 10.96
CA ASN A 28 -0.09 4.42 11.73
C ASN A 28 1.07 5.04 12.52
N VAL A 29 1.30 6.34 12.30
CA VAL A 29 2.40 7.11 12.88
C VAL A 29 1.80 8.13 13.82
N ALA A 30 2.45 8.35 14.95
CA ALA A 30 2.06 9.39 15.90
C ALA A 30 2.09 10.78 15.25
N ALA A 31 1.31 11.71 15.81
CA ALA A 31 1.20 13.06 15.29
C ALA A 31 2.55 13.81 15.25
N ASP A 32 3.53 13.38 16.04
CA ASP A 32 4.89 13.90 16.04
C ASP A 32 5.75 13.41 14.86
N GLY A 33 5.25 12.43 14.09
CA GLY A 33 5.96 11.80 12.98
C GLY A 33 7.15 10.92 13.37
N LYS A 34 7.43 10.76 14.67
CA LYS A 34 8.65 10.09 15.15
C LYS A 34 8.41 8.62 15.48
N ASN A 35 7.23 8.32 16.02
CA ASN A 35 6.93 6.98 16.52
C ASN A 35 5.88 6.29 15.65
N ILE A 36 6.15 5.04 15.28
CA ILE A 36 5.15 4.16 14.68
C ILE A 36 4.28 3.61 15.79
N ILE A 37 2.99 3.95 15.78
CA ILE A 37 2.01 3.45 16.75
C ILE A 37 1.62 2.01 16.39
N ARG A 38 1.43 1.74 15.10
CA ARG A 38 0.97 0.44 14.61
C ARG A 38 1.41 0.19 13.19
N LYS A 39 1.67 -1.07 12.86
CA LYS A 39 1.99 -1.52 11.51
C LYS A 39 1.19 -2.77 11.17
N PHE A 40 0.60 -2.80 9.98
CA PHE A 40 0.03 -3.98 9.35
C PHE A 40 0.81 -4.29 8.08
N ASP A 41 1.24 -5.53 7.91
CA ASP A 41 2.05 -5.97 6.78
C ASP A 41 1.43 -7.22 6.16
N ASP A 42 1.12 -7.17 4.87
CA ASP A 42 0.80 -8.33 4.05
C ASP A 42 2.08 -8.74 3.32
N GLU A 43 2.81 -9.65 3.97
CA GLU A 43 4.10 -10.13 3.52
C GLU A 43 3.99 -10.77 2.13
N GLY A 44 4.72 -10.21 1.16
CA GLY A 44 4.66 -10.68 -0.22
C GLY A 44 3.38 -10.28 -0.95
N ALA A 45 2.59 -9.36 -0.38
CA ALA A 45 1.37 -8.79 -0.93
C ALA A 45 0.42 -9.86 -1.48
N LYS A 46 0.13 -10.87 -0.67
CA LYS A 46 -0.64 -12.07 -1.07
C LYS A 46 -2.13 -11.77 -1.12
N VAL A 47 -2.62 -10.91 -0.23
CA VAL A 47 -4.05 -10.65 -0.05
C VAL A 47 -4.45 -9.28 -0.58
N MET A 48 -3.67 -8.24 -0.27
CA MET A 48 -3.97 -6.83 -0.59
C MET A 48 -2.87 -6.17 -1.46
N PRO A 49 -2.49 -6.72 -2.62
CA PRO A 49 -1.44 -6.12 -3.45
C PRO A 49 -1.83 -4.76 -4.03
N PHE A 50 -0.89 -3.81 -4.12
CA PHE A 50 -1.17 -2.43 -4.59
C PHE A 50 -2.23 -1.72 -3.75
N LEU A 51 -1.98 -1.66 -2.44
CA LEU A 51 -2.80 -0.93 -1.49
C LEU A 51 -2.73 0.58 -1.77
N THR A 52 -3.89 1.22 -1.91
CA THR A 52 -3.99 2.64 -2.31
C THR A 52 -4.46 3.55 -1.19
N SER A 53 -5.33 3.04 -0.31
CA SER A 53 -6.04 3.89 0.64
C SER A 53 -6.36 3.11 1.92
N PRO A 54 -5.66 3.40 3.03
CA PRO A 54 -6.08 3.03 4.36
C PRO A 54 -7.05 4.09 4.93
N LEU A 55 -8.15 3.65 5.55
CA LEU A 55 -9.11 4.52 6.25
C LEU A 55 -9.49 3.89 7.59
N GLU A 56 -9.26 4.59 8.70
CA GLU A 56 -9.79 4.19 10.00
C GLU A 56 -11.18 4.83 10.19
N PHE A 57 -12.21 4.00 10.37
CA PHE A 57 -13.59 4.43 10.60
C PHE A 57 -14.34 3.40 11.45
N GLU A 58 -15.12 3.86 12.43
CA GLU A 58 -15.92 3.00 13.32
C GLU A 58 -15.15 1.81 13.93
N GLY A 59 -13.93 2.05 14.44
CA GLY A 59 -13.11 1.01 15.06
C GLY A 59 -12.54 -0.05 14.10
N HIS A 60 -12.64 0.19 12.79
CA HIS A 60 -12.10 -0.67 11.75
C HIS A 60 -11.13 0.08 10.84
N LEU A 61 -10.15 -0.64 10.33
CA LEU A 61 -9.28 -0.19 9.25
C LEU A 61 -9.78 -0.79 7.94
N TYR A 62 -10.26 0.07 7.07
CA TYR A 62 -10.67 -0.25 5.71
C TYR A 62 -9.50 -0.06 4.76
N LEU A 63 -9.30 -1.02 3.86
CA LEU A 63 -8.17 -1.07 2.94
C LEU A 63 -8.68 -1.15 1.50
N GLY A 64 -8.39 -0.11 0.72
CA GLY A 64 -8.60 -0.09 -0.73
C GLY A 64 -7.35 -0.58 -1.47
N SER A 65 -7.56 -1.33 -2.55
CA SER A 65 -6.50 -1.88 -3.40
C SER A 65 -6.98 -1.99 -4.85
N LEU A 66 -6.05 -1.90 -5.81
CA LEU A 66 -6.36 -1.90 -7.25
C LEU A 66 -6.54 -3.29 -7.87
N ARG A 67 -6.23 -4.37 -7.14
CA ARG A 67 -6.23 -5.73 -7.68
C ARG A 67 -7.39 -6.63 -7.20
N PRO A 68 -7.70 -6.72 -5.90
CA PRO A 68 -8.77 -7.58 -5.43
C PRO A 68 -10.13 -6.93 -5.71
N ASN A 69 -11.14 -7.76 -5.93
CA ASN A 69 -12.53 -7.32 -6.13
C ASN A 69 -13.29 -7.17 -4.79
N PHE A 70 -12.57 -6.86 -3.71
CA PHE A 70 -13.14 -6.69 -2.38
C PHE A 70 -12.42 -5.56 -1.63
N VAL A 71 -13.09 -5.03 -0.60
CA VAL A 71 -12.51 -4.06 0.33
C VAL A 71 -12.03 -4.80 1.56
N GLY A 72 -10.76 -4.62 1.94
CA GLY A 72 -10.22 -5.20 3.17
C GLY A 72 -10.80 -4.50 4.40
N LYS A 73 -11.11 -5.28 5.44
CA LYS A 73 -11.61 -4.76 6.72
C LYS A 73 -10.90 -5.45 7.87
N LEU A 74 -10.23 -4.68 8.72
CA LEU A 74 -9.52 -5.16 9.90
C LEU A 74 -10.10 -4.52 11.16
N LYS A 75 -10.37 -5.30 12.20
CA LYS A 75 -10.76 -4.77 13.52
C LYS A 75 -9.55 -4.16 14.19
N LEU A 76 -9.71 -2.98 14.78
CA LEU A 76 -8.64 -2.28 15.50
C LEU A 76 -8.66 -2.54 17.00
N HIS A 77 -9.80 -3.01 17.50
CA HIS A 77 -10.07 -3.29 18.91
C HIS A 77 -10.80 -4.65 18.99
N ASN A 78 -10.58 -5.40 20.09
CA ASN A 78 -11.28 -6.66 20.35
C ASN A 78 -12.70 -6.40 20.84
#